data_AF-A0A377W7R0-F1
#
_entry.id   AF-A0A377W7R0-F1
#
_cell.length_a   1.000
_cell.length_b   1.000
_cell.length_c   1.000
_cell.angle_alpha   90.00
_cell.angle_beta   90.00
_cell.angle_gamma   90.00
#
_symmetry.space_group_name_H-M   'P 1'
#
loop_
_entity.id
_entity.type
_entity.pdbx_description
1 polymer ?
#
loop_
_entity_poly.entity_id
_entity_poly.type
_entity_poly.pdbx_seq_one_letter_code
_entity_poly.pdbx_strand_id
1 'polypeptide(L)'
;MQAALDCPVRAVPAFCVSFFDNKGKLIRTTKWSSFMRKGARTTNAVWSVLPTLPVLAPWQAPKTWQELSNCFAQCGLSLPDLFSDIGRSVRALRKQRAPGLLLLGFPLENKIGDEPARIHWLALRLAGLSNTMTKRPGFRPTERNRRTWDREQPLSQEPIKWVRTQNWSADQLRTRGEAANDIRSKKVLIIGAGSLGSMIAENLMRIGVVSQGILDADLLQTGNLSRHALTMTSVGHNKAAALVEHLNRILPDASARSFSCAFPPESEVTKNSLRQYDVIIDCTGDDGVLKSLAAFDWQSEKIFISLAMTWRAEGLFAFAASETTFPVTDASSRFDASASPEIDMDEARIEGIGCWHPVFPARADDVQLWAAVGTKFICRVVSAPGRIYEYFKQMPDGTVEREPHEY
;
A
#
# COMPACT_ATOMS: atom_id res chain seq x y z
N MET A 1 37.16 8.48 -21.57
CA MET A 1 36.14 7.42 -21.56
C MET A 1 34.84 8.06 -21.11
N GLN A 2 33.82 8.05 -21.97
CA GLN A 2 32.51 8.65 -21.68
C GLN A 2 31.50 7.50 -21.68
N ALA A 3 30.92 7.20 -20.52
CA ALA A 3 29.85 6.22 -20.40
C ALA A 3 28.51 6.97 -20.52
N ALA A 4 27.79 6.71 -21.61
CA ALA A 4 26.37 7.04 -21.72
C ALA A 4 25.58 5.88 -21.12
N LEU A 5 24.74 6.15 -20.12
CA LEU A 5 23.70 5.23 -19.67
C LEU A 5 22.37 5.77 -20.17
N ASP A 6 21.90 5.13 -21.23
CA ASP A 6 20.58 5.34 -21.81
C ASP A 6 19.54 4.78 -20.84
N CYS A 7 18.71 5.64 -20.27
CA CYS A 7 17.62 5.24 -19.38
C CYS A 7 16.32 5.29 -20.18
N PRO A 8 15.68 4.15 -20.49
CA PRO A 8 14.39 4.17 -21.17
C PRO A 8 13.39 4.80 -20.20
N VAL A 9 12.84 5.95 -20.58
CA VAL A 9 11.75 6.63 -19.88
C VAL A 9 10.57 5.65 -19.77
N ARG A 10 10.52 4.89 -18.68
CA ARG A 10 9.40 4.01 -18.36
C ARG A 10 8.18 4.91 -18.19
N ALA A 11 7.17 4.72 -19.04
CA ALA A 11 5.90 5.40 -18.89
C ALA A 11 5.33 5.10 -17.51
N VAL A 12 5.24 6.13 -16.66
CA VAL A 12 4.63 6.02 -15.34
C VAL A 12 3.15 5.69 -15.52
N PRO A 13 2.60 4.66 -14.86
CA PRO A 13 1.19 4.30 -14.98
C PRO A 13 0.29 5.45 -14.51
N ALA A 14 -0.79 5.70 -15.25
CA ALA A 14 -1.84 6.63 -14.85
C ALA A 14 -2.89 5.92 -13.99
N PHE A 15 -3.43 6.61 -12.98
CA PHE A 15 -4.43 6.08 -12.07
C PHE A 15 -5.56 7.09 -11.84
N CYS A 16 -6.76 6.60 -11.57
CA CYS A 16 -7.94 7.45 -11.41
C CYS A 16 -7.94 8.12 -10.03
N VAL A 17 -7.92 9.46 -9.98
CA VAL A 17 -7.90 10.23 -8.72
C VAL A 17 -9.30 10.62 -8.28
N SER A 18 -10.09 11.21 -9.19
CA SER A 18 -11.42 11.73 -8.88
C SER A 18 -12.36 11.57 -10.08
N PHE A 19 -13.63 11.37 -9.78
CA PHE A 19 -14.72 11.28 -10.75
C PHE A 19 -15.68 12.46 -10.53
N PHE A 20 -16.03 13.13 -11.61
CA PHE A 20 -16.95 14.26 -11.62
C PHE A 20 -18.12 13.97 -12.55
N ASP A 21 -19.30 14.51 -12.23
CA ASP A 21 -20.46 14.45 -13.13
C ASP A 21 -20.31 15.43 -14.31
N ASN A 22 -21.30 15.44 -15.20
CA ASN A 22 -21.32 16.31 -16.38
C ASN A 22 -21.50 17.82 -16.06
N LYS A 23 -21.78 18.17 -14.79
CA LYS A 23 -21.84 19.55 -14.29
C LYS A 23 -20.58 19.94 -13.51
N GLY A 24 -19.60 19.04 -13.40
CA GLY A 24 -18.36 19.25 -12.65
C GLY A 24 -18.48 19.04 -11.14
N LYS A 25 -19.58 18.46 -10.65
CA LYS A 25 -19.73 18.09 -9.24
C LYS A 25 -18.90 16.84 -8.96
N LEU A 26 -18.12 16.87 -7.89
CA LEU A 26 -17.35 15.71 -7.43
C LEU A 26 -18.29 14.58 -7.01
N ILE A 27 -18.12 13.40 -7.61
CA ILE A 27 -18.85 12.17 -7.27
C ILE A 27 -18.04 11.32 -6.29
N ARG A 28 -16.75 11.08 -6.61
CA ARG A 28 -15.90 10.18 -5.84
C ARG A 28 -14.44 10.56 -5.96
N THR A 29 -13.68 10.36 -4.89
CA THR A 29 -12.22 10.44 -4.89
C THR A 29 -11.64 9.10 -4.43
N THR A 30 -10.58 8.67 -5.09
CA THR A 30 -9.82 7.47 -4.72
C THR A 30 -8.70 7.85 -3.75
N LYS A 31 -8.54 7.07 -2.69
CA LYS A 31 -7.42 7.22 -1.75
C LYS A 31 -6.24 6.39 -2.26
N TRP A 32 -5.17 7.09 -2.66
CA TRP A 32 -3.90 6.48 -3.04
C TRP A 32 -2.83 6.79 -1.99
N SER A 33 -1.78 5.96 -1.96
CA SER A 33 -0.62 6.15 -1.09
C SER A 33 -0.02 7.54 -1.30
N SER A 34 0.65 8.05 -0.27
CA SER A 34 1.34 9.35 -0.34
C SER A 34 2.37 9.38 -1.48
N PHE A 35 3.04 8.25 -1.73
CA PHE A 35 4.01 8.10 -2.81
C PHE A 35 3.38 8.34 -4.18
N MET A 36 2.24 7.72 -4.49
CA MET A 36 1.57 7.90 -5.78
C MET A 36 1.11 9.34 -6.00
N ARG A 37 0.75 10.06 -4.93
CA ARG A 37 0.30 11.46 -5.02
C ARG A 37 1.45 12.44 -5.21
N LYS A 38 2.66 12.10 -4.76
CA LYS A 38 3.84 12.99 -4.80
C LYS A 38 4.25 13.26 -6.25
N GLY A 39 4.16 14.52 -6.68
CA GLY A 39 4.60 14.94 -8.02
C GLY A 39 3.71 14.47 -9.18
N ALA A 40 2.53 13.91 -8.90
CA ALA A 40 1.62 13.44 -9.93
C ALA A 40 1.03 14.60 -10.76
N ARG A 41 1.13 14.49 -12.09
CA ARG A 41 0.43 15.40 -13.01
C ARG A 41 -0.96 14.84 -13.29
N THR A 42 -1.99 15.65 -13.05
CA THR A 42 -3.36 15.27 -13.37
C THR A 42 -3.69 15.61 -14.82
N THR A 43 -4.43 14.72 -15.47
CA THR A 43 -4.99 14.95 -16.80
C THR A 43 -6.46 14.55 -16.81
N ASN A 44 -7.26 15.26 -17.60
CA ASN A 44 -8.68 14.98 -17.70
C ASN A 44 -8.91 13.78 -18.62
N ALA A 45 -9.83 12.91 -18.22
CA ALA A 45 -10.38 11.85 -19.03
C ALA A 45 -11.91 11.96 -19.00
N VAL A 46 -12.57 11.42 -20.03
CA VAL A 46 -14.03 11.26 -20.02
C VAL A 46 -14.33 9.87 -19.50
N TRP A 47 -15.45 9.71 -18.80
CA TRP A 47 -15.91 8.41 -18.36
C TRP A 47 -17.42 8.23 -18.60
N SER A 48 -17.83 6.98 -18.80
CA SER A 48 -19.23 6.57 -18.88
C SER A 48 -19.36 5.19 -18.23
N VAL A 49 -20.49 4.93 -17.57
CA VAL A 49 -20.78 3.62 -16.97
C VAL A 49 -21.84 2.93 -17.80
N LEU A 50 -21.50 1.76 -18.32
CA LEU A 50 -22.40 0.85 -19.02
C LEU A 50 -23.09 -0.08 -18.02
N PRO A 51 -24.33 -0.53 -18.29
CA PRO A 51 -25.00 -1.54 -17.49
C PRO A 51 -24.30 -2.91 -17.50
N THR A 52 -23.55 -3.22 -18.56
CA THR A 52 -22.87 -4.50 -18.76
C THR A 52 -21.52 -4.31 -19.47
N LEU A 53 -20.66 -5.34 -19.43
CA LEU A 53 -19.41 -5.37 -20.18
C LEU A 53 -19.70 -5.24 -21.69
N PRO A 54 -19.11 -4.27 -22.41
CA PRO A 54 -19.31 -4.13 -23.85
C PRO A 54 -18.58 -5.25 -24.60
N VAL A 55 -19.30 -6.33 -24.89
CA VAL A 55 -18.79 -7.53 -25.57
C VAL A 55 -19.73 -7.93 -26.70
N LEU A 56 -19.15 -8.35 -27.83
CA LEU A 56 -19.86 -8.91 -28.97
C LEU A 56 -19.94 -10.44 -28.85
N ALA A 57 -20.99 -11.04 -29.41
CA ALA A 57 -21.10 -12.50 -29.51
C ALA A 57 -20.00 -13.08 -30.43
N PRO A 58 -19.38 -14.23 -30.09
CA PRO A 58 -19.62 -15.02 -28.90
C PRO A 58 -18.98 -14.45 -27.62
N TRP A 59 -17.76 -13.89 -27.66
CA TRP A 59 -17.09 -13.21 -26.53
C TRP A 59 -15.93 -12.32 -27.02
N GLN A 60 -16.22 -11.33 -27.86
CA GLN A 60 -15.20 -10.48 -28.50
C GLN A 60 -15.31 -9.02 -28.05
N ALA A 61 -14.18 -8.41 -27.65
CA ALA A 61 -14.13 -6.97 -27.42
C ALA A 61 -14.29 -6.19 -28.73
N PRO A 62 -15.05 -5.07 -28.74
CA PRO A 62 -15.17 -4.20 -29.92
C PRO A 62 -13.81 -3.77 -30.47
N LYS A 63 -13.60 -3.99 -31.76
CA LYS A 63 -12.40 -3.60 -32.51
C LYS A 63 -12.60 -2.27 -33.22
N THR A 64 -13.82 -1.91 -33.60
CA THR A 64 -14.14 -0.65 -34.29
C THR A 64 -15.07 0.24 -33.48
N TRP A 65 -15.09 1.53 -33.80
CA TRP A 65 -16.01 2.48 -33.17
C TRP A 65 -17.47 2.10 -33.36
N GLN A 66 -17.85 1.68 -34.58
CA GLN A 66 -19.20 1.23 -34.88
C GLN A 66 -19.61 0.04 -34.01
N GLU A 67 -18.73 -0.97 -33.84
CA GLU A 67 -19.00 -2.11 -32.97
C GLU A 67 -19.25 -1.68 -31.51
N LEU A 68 -18.46 -0.74 -30.99
CA LEU A 68 -18.69 -0.20 -29.65
C LEU A 68 -19.98 0.60 -29.56
N SER A 69 -20.31 1.39 -30.60
CA SER A 69 -21.58 2.12 -30.67
C SER A 69 -22.77 1.17 -30.67
N ASN A 70 -22.67 0.01 -31.31
CA ASN A 70 -23.70 -1.03 -31.26
C ASN A 70 -23.87 -1.59 -29.84
N CYS A 71 -22.77 -1.79 -29.10
CA CYS A 71 -22.84 -2.22 -27.69
C CYS A 71 -23.55 -1.17 -26.81
N PHE A 72 -23.28 0.12 -27.03
CA PHE A 72 -24.00 1.21 -26.36
C PHE A 72 -25.50 1.16 -26.68
N ALA A 73 -25.86 1.02 -27.96
CA ALA A 73 -27.24 0.99 -28.41
C ALA A 73 -28.03 -0.18 -27.82
N GLN A 74 -27.41 -1.37 -27.68
CA GLN A 74 -28.01 -2.53 -27.01
C GLN A 74 -28.36 -2.25 -25.54
N CYS A 75 -27.64 -1.35 -24.89
CA CYS A 75 -27.90 -0.91 -23.51
C CYS A 75 -28.85 0.29 -23.42
N GLY A 76 -29.45 0.73 -24.53
CA GLY A 76 -30.28 1.94 -24.59
C GLY A 76 -29.48 3.25 -24.45
N LEU A 77 -28.16 3.21 -24.67
CA LEU A 77 -27.26 4.37 -24.62
C LEU A 77 -26.84 4.81 -26.02
N SER A 78 -26.48 6.09 -26.17
CA SER A 78 -26.07 6.66 -27.46
C SER A 78 -24.63 7.18 -27.38
N LEU A 79 -23.69 6.40 -27.92
CA LEU A 79 -22.30 6.82 -28.06
C LEU A 79 -22.14 8.08 -28.94
N PRO A 80 -22.91 8.26 -30.05
CA PRO A 80 -22.92 9.51 -30.81
C PRO A 80 -23.32 10.74 -29.99
N ASP A 81 -24.34 10.62 -29.11
CA ASP A 81 -24.74 11.72 -28.24
C ASP A 81 -23.63 12.05 -27.23
N LEU A 82 -23.02 11.00 -26.64
CA LEU A 82 -21.87 11.17 -25.75
C LEU A 82 -20.70 11.90 -26.44
N PHE A 83 -20.34 11.52 -27.66
CA PHE A 83 -19.29 12.21 -28.43
C PHE A 83 -19.62 13.67 -28.72
N SER A 84 -20.87 13.97 -29.08
CA SER A 84 -21.34 15.34 -29.28
C SER A 84 -21.20 16.18 -28.00
N ASP A 85 -21.56 15.61 -26.85
CA ASP A 85 -21.47 16.29 -25.55
C ASP A 85 -20.02 16.51 -25.10
N ILE A 86 -19.16 15.51 -25.30
CA ILE A 86 -17.72 15.64 -25.05
C ILE A 86 -17.15 16.72 -25.95
N GLY A 87 -17.42 16.66 -27.26
CA GLY A 87 -16.91 17.62 -28.24
C GLY A 87 -17.32 19.05 -27.89
N ARG A 88 -18.59 19.26 -27.53
CA ARG A 88 -19.10 20.55 -27.02
C ARG A 88 -18.29 21.01 -25.80
N SER A 89 -18.07 20.12 -24.84
CA SER A 89 -17.31 20.44 -23.62
C SER A 89 -15.86 20.80 -23.93
N VAL A 90 -15.19 20.03 -24.79
CA VAL A 90 -13.82 20.31 -25.26
C VAL A 90 -13.72 21.67 -25.93
N ARG A 91 -14.69 22.04 -26.76
CA ARG A 91 -14.71 23.37 -27.41
C ARG A 91 -14.98 24.52 -26.44
N ALA A 92 -15.65 24.27 -25.32
CA ALA A 92 -15.83 25.25 -24.26
C ALA A 92 -14.55 25.46 -23.42
N LEU A 93 -13.67 24.45 -23.36
CA LEU A 93 -12.39 24.48 -22.65
C LEU A 93 -11.33 25.31 -23.41
N ARG A 94 -11.39 26.64 -23.33
CA ARG A 94 -10.50 27.56 -24.06
C ARG A 94 -8.99 27.44 -23.75
N LYS A 95 -8.60 26.79 -22.64
CA LYS A 95 -7.18 26.67 -22.20
C LYS A 95 -6.80 25.30 -21.65
N GLN A 96 -7.73 24.35 -21.52
CA GLN A 96 -7.42 23.02 -20.99
C GLN A 96 -7.14 22.06 -22.13
N ARG A 97 -6.21 21.13 -21.89
CA ARG A 97 -5.92 20.06 -22.85
C ARG A 97 -7.15 19.18 -23.01
N ALA A 98 -7.52 18.89 -24.25
CA ALA A 98 -8.61 17.96 -24.55
C ALA A 98 -8.33 16.59 -23.90
N PRO A 99 -9.37 15.90 -23.39
CA PRO A 99 -9.22 14.58 -22.80
C PRO A 99 -8.74 13.60 -23.87
N GLY A 100 -7.70 12.83 -23.54
CA GLY A 100 -7.12 11.82 -24.44
C GLY A 100 -7.64 10.41 -24.21
N LEU A 101 -8.45 10.19 -23.18
CA LEU A 101 -8.96 8.88 -22.78
C LEU A 101 -10.47 8.92 -22.58
N LEU A 102 -11.12 7.83 -22.98
CA LEU A 102 -12.47 7.47 -22.60
C LEU A 102 -12.40 6.24 -21.69
N LEU A 103 -12.95 6.35 -20.50
CA LEU A 103 -13.05 5.28 -19.51
C LEU A 103 -14.46 4.69 -19.56
N LEU A 104 -14.54 3.37 -19.68
CA LEU A 104 -15.79 2.62 -19.70
C LEU A 104 -15.88 1.82 -18.41
N GLY A 105 -16.76 2.24 -17.52
CA GLY A 105 -17.09 1.52 -16.29
C GLY A 105 -18.22 0.53 -16.55
N PHE A 106 -18.22 -0.61 -15.90
CA PHE A 106 -19.37 -1.53 -15.89
C PHE A 106 -19.39 -2.34 -14.60
N PRO A 107 -20.58 -2.73 -14.12
CA PRO A 107 -20.72 -3.62 -12.98
C PRO A 107 -20.11 -4.99 -13.29
N LEU A 108 -19.41 -5.56 -12.32
CA LEU A 108 -18.87 -6.91 -12.37
C LEU A 108 -19.21 -7.65 -11.09
N GLU A 109 -19.66 -8.88 -11.27
CA GLU A 109 -20.01 -9.84 -10.22
C GLU A 109 -18.73 -10.48 -9.68
N ASN A 110 -18.72 -10.93 -8.42
CA ASN A 110 -17.58 -11.69 -7.89
C ASN A 110 -17.60 -13.14 -8.40
N LYS A 111 -18.79 -13.73 -8.52
CA LYS A 111 -19.05 -15.00 -9.19
C LYS A 111 -20.24 -14.83 -10.14
N ILE A 112 -20.26 -15.62 -11.21
CA ILE A 112 -21.36 -15.60 -12.19
C ILE A 112 -22.67 -15.90 -11.47
N GLY A 113 -23.62 -14.97 -11.56
CA GLY A 113 -24.94 -15.04 -10.92
C GLY A 113 -25.06 -14.27 -9.60
N ASP A 114 -23.97 -13.67 -9.08
CA ASP A 114 -24.04 -12.80 -7.90
C ASP A 114 -24.59 -11.41 -8.27
N GLU A 115 -25.02 -10.64 -7.27
CA GLU A 115 -25.22 -9.20 -7.48
C GLU A 115 -23.88 -8.51 -7.77
N PRO A 116 -23.85 -7.48 -8.65
CA PRO A 116 -22.62 -6.78 -8.95
C PRO A 116 -21.98 -6.12 -7.73
N ALA A 117 -20.76 -6.53 -7.39
CA ALA A 117 -20.05 -6.05 -6.21
C ALA A 117 -19.15 -4.84 -6.49
N ARG A 118 -18.78 -4.60 -7.76
CA ARG A 118 -17.79 -3.57 -8.12
C ARG A 118 -17.98 -3.04 -9.53
N ILE A 119 -17.41 -1.84 -9.77
CA ILE A 119 -17.26 -1.31 -11.13
C ILE A 119 -15.86 -1.66 -11.63
N HIS A 120 -15.78 -2.35 -12.76
CA HIS A 120 -14.54 -2.53 -13.49
C HIS A 120 -14.39 -1.44 -14.54
N TRP A 121 -13.15 -1.02 -14.82
CA TRP A 121 -12.86 0.06 -15.75
C TRP A 121 -11.97 -0.42 -16.90
N LEU A 122 -12.44 -0.19 -18.12
CA LEU A 122 -11.61 -0.27 -19.33
C LEU A 122 -11.30 1.15 -19.81
N ALA A 123 -10.19 1.29 -20.53
CA ALA A 123 -9.76 2.57 -21.08
C ALA A 123 -9.43 2.43 -22.55
N LEU A 124 -9.77 3.45 -23.33
CA LEU A 124 -9.43 3.53 -24.73
C LEU A 124 -8.99 4.96 -25.08
N ARG A 125 -8.18 5.10 -26.13
CA ARG A 125 -7.78 6.42 -26.62
C ARG A 125 -8.97 7.13 -27.25
N LEU A 126 -9.24 8.33 -26.76
CA LEU A 126 -10.26 9.20 -27.32
C LEU A 126 -9.64 10.04 -28.44
N ALA A 127 -10.19 9.92 -29.64
CA ALA A 127 -9.73 10.60 -30.84
C ALA A 127 -10.93 11.02 -31.71
N GLY A 128 -10.69 11.87 -32.70
CA GLY A 128 -11.71 12.27 -33.68
C GLY A 128 -12.68 13.35 -33.21
N LEU A 129 -12.47 13.96 -32.03
CA LEU A 129 -13.28 15.07 -31.56
C LEU A 129 -12.93 16.39 -32.27
N SER A 130 -13.95 17.12 -32.69
CA SER A 130 -13.82 18.43 -33.32
C SER A 130 -13.45 19.50 -32.28
N ASN A 131 -12.44 20.33 -32.58
CA ASN A 131 -12.10 21.51 -31.81
C ASN A 131 -12.62 22.80 -32.48
N THR A 132 -12.36 23.96 -31.88
CA THR A 132 -12.80 25.26 -32.42
C THR A 132 -12.19 25.60 -33.78
N MET A 133 -11.05 24.98 -34.12
CA MET A 133 -10.34 25.18 -35.39
C MET A 133 -10.68 24.13 -36.45
N THR A 134 -11.42 23.07 -36.11
CA THR A 134 -11.82 22.01 -37.04
C THR A 134 -12.66 22.60 -38.18
N LYS A 135 -12.24 22.34 -39.42
CA LYS A 135 -12.91 22.67 -40.67
C LYS A 135 -12.96 21.42 -41.54
N ARG A 136 -14.05 21.21 -42.29
CA ARG A 136 -14.16 20.18 -43.31
C ARG A 136 -14.53 20.82 -44.66
N PRO A 137 -13.90 20.44 -45.78
CA PRO A 137 -14.24 20.96 -47.11
C PRO A 137 -15.73 20.80 -47.41
N GLY A 138 -16.35 21.81 -48.02
CA GLY A 138 -17.78 21.80 -48.36
C GLY A 138 -18.75 22.16 -47.21
N PHE A 139 -18.25 22.37 -45.98
CA PHE A 139 -19.10 22.70 -44.83
C PHE A 139 -18.67 23.98 -44.12
N ARG A 140 -19.65 24.77 -43.62
CA ARG A 140 -19.36 25.93 -42.76
C ARG A 140 -18.86 25.49 -41.38
N PRO A 141 -17.87 26.17 -40.77
CA PRO A 141 -17.33 25.81 -39.45
C PRO A 141 -18.21 26.30 -38.29
N THR A 142 -19.45 25.81 -38.22
CA THR A 142 -20.43 26.14 -37.18
C THR A 142 -20.43 25.12 -36.05
N GLU A 143 -20.90 25.50 -34.86
CA GLU A 143 -21.06 24.55 -33.74
C GLU A 143 -22.00 23.39 -34.11
N ARG A 144 -23.07 23.67 -34.87
CA ARG A 144 -23.98 22.64 -35.39
C ARG A 144 -23.23 21.59 -36.21
N ASN A 145 -22.39 22.01 -37.15
CA ASN A 145 -21.66 21.08 -38.01
C ASN A 145 -20.60 20.30 -37.25
N ARG A 146 -19.89 20.93 -36.30
CA ARG A 146 -18.93 20.23 -35.43
C ARG A 146 -19.59 19.13 -34.59
N ARG A 147 -20.78 19.39 -34.04
CA ARG A 147 -21.55 18.35 -33.35
C ARG A 147 -21.92 17.20 -34.28
N THR A 148 -22.36 17.48 -35.51
CA THR A 148 -22.62 16.42 -36.50
C THR A 148 -21.39 15.57 -36.75
N TRP A 149 -20.21 16.19 -36.94
CA TRP A 149 -18.96 15.47 -37.14
C TRP A 149 -18.52 14.64 -35.93
N ASP A 150 -18.74 15.14 -34.71
CA ASP A 150 -18.46 14.39 -33.49
C ASP A 150 -19.34 13.13 -33.41
N ARG A 151 -20.61 13.21 -33.85
CA ARG A 151 -21.55 12.07 -33.89
C ARG A 151 -21.19 11.03 -34.94
N GLU A 152 -20.54 11.42 -36.02
CA GLU A 152 -20.13 10.52 -37.10
C GLU A 152 -18.96 9.62 -36.66
N GLN A 153 -18.05 10.12 -35.83
CA GLN A 153 -16.86 9.38 -35.37
C GLN A 153 -17.20 8.01 -34.75
N PRO A 154 -18.10 7.89 -33.75
CA PRO A 154 -18.44 6.61 -33.15
C PRO A 154 -19.20 5.66 -34.09
N LEU A 155 -19.63 6.12 -35.28
CA LEU A 155 -20.30 5.28 -36.28
C LEU A 155 -19.33 4.73 -37.34
N SER A 156 -18.05 5.11 -37.27
CA SER A 156 -17.04 4.72 -38.24
C SER A 156 -16.50 3.29 -38.02
N GLN A 157 -15.95 2.70 -39.08
CA GLN A 157 -15.20 1.44 -39.01
C GLN A 157 -13.75 1.62 -38.53
N GLU A 158 -13.37 2.82 -38.10
CA GLU A 158 -12.01 3.05 -37.62
C GLU A 158 -11.71 2.20 -36.37
N PRO A 159 -10.49 1.66 -36.25
CA PRO A 159 -10.13 0.79 -35.14
C PRO A 159 -10.05 1.57 -33.81
N ILE A 160 -10.59 0.98 -32.76
CA ILE A 160 -10.44 1.44 -31.38
C ILE A 160 -9.06 1.06 -30.87
N LYS A 161 -8.41 1.99 -30.16
CA LYS A 161 -7.14 1.75 -29.48
C LYS A 161 -7.39 1.57 -27.98
N TRP A 162 -7.58 0.32 -27.58
CA TRP A 162 -7.62 -0.06 -26.17
C TRP A 162 -6.30 0.26 -25.48
N VAL A 163 -6.42 0.73 -24.23
CA VAL A 163 -5.29 0.96 -23.34
C VAL A 163 -5.27 -0.17 -22.32
N ARG A 164 -4.08 -0.68 -22.00
CA ARG A 164 -3.94 -1.70 -20.97
C ARG A 164 -4.42 -1.14 -19.63
N THR A 165 -5.50 -1.69 -19.10
CA THR A 165 -6.01 -1.36 -17.78
C THR A 165 -5.70 -2.48 -16.79
N GLN A 166 -5.58 -2.10 -15.53
CA GLN A 166 -5.50 -3.02 -14.42
C GLN A 166 -6.34 -2.44 -13.28
N ASN A 167 -6.98 -3.33 -12.53
CA ASN A 167 -7.71 -2.93 -11.34
C ASN A 167 -6.79 -3.06 -10.12
N TRP A 168 -6.55 -1.95 -9.45
CA TRP A 168 -5.69 -1.86 -8.26
C TRP A 168 -6.50 -1.69 -6.98
N SER A 169 -7.74 -2.20 -6.97
CA SER A 169 -8.52 -2.29 -5.74
C SER A 169 -7.83 -3.21 -4.73
N ALA A 170 -7.88 -2.77 -3.48
CA ALA A 170 -7.33 -3.42 -2.29
C ALA A 170 -7.54 -4.94 -2.26
N ASP A 171 -8.77 -5.37 -2.48
CA ASP A 171 -9.21 -6.76 -2.40
C ASP A 171 -8.76 -7.59 -3.62
N GLN A 172 -8.61 -6.99 -4.81
CA GLN A 172 -8.06 -7.71 -5.97
C GLN A 172 -6.56 -7.91 -5.89
N LEU A 173 -5.82 -6.90 -5.41
CA LEU A 173 -4.36 -6.99 -5.25
C LEU A 173 -3.95 -8.12 -4.30
N ARG A 174 -4.81 -8.47 -3.34
CA ARG A 174 -4.47 -9.40 -2.25
C ARG A 174 -5.30 -10.69 -2.22
N THR A 175 -6.01 -10.99 -3.31
CA THR A 175 -6.76 -12.25 -3.49
C THR A 175 -5.96 -13.52 -3.15
N ARG A 176 -4.62 -13.47 -3.28
CA ARG A 176 -3.73 -14.63 -3.11
C ARG A 176 -3.07 -14.77 -1.73
N GLY A 177 -3.32 -13.86 -0.78
CA GLY A 177 -2.61 -13.92 0.51
C GLY A 177 -2.86 -12.77 1.47
N GLU A 178 -4.08 -12.23 1.52
CA GLU A 178 -4.44 -11.25 2.55
C GLU A 178 -4.53 -11.87 3.94
N ALA A 179 -4.15 -11.09 4.95
CA ALA A 179 -4.46 -11.39 6.33
C ALA A 179 -5.97 -11.28 6.60
N ALA A 180 -6.41 -11.89 7.71
CA ALA A 180 -7.79 -11.79 8.16
C ALA A 180 -8.22 -10.32 8.39
N ASN A 181 -9.53 -10.07 8.28
CA ASN A 181 -10.06 -8.70 8.31
C ASN A 181 -9.88 -8.02 9.68
N ASP A 182 -9.84 -8.82 10.75
CA ASP A 182 -9.58 -8.39 12.12
C ASP A 182 -8.33 -7.53 12.25
N ILE A 183 -7.17 -7.96 11.72
CA ILE A 183 -5.92 -7.21 11.77
C ILE A 183 -5.83 -6.14 10.68
N ARG A 184 -6.36 -6.41 9.47
CA ARG A 184 -6.30 -5.44 8.36
C ARG A 184 -7.06 -4.15 8.65
N SER A 185 -8.11 -4.24 9.47
CA SER A 185 -8.90 -3.08 9.89
C SER A 185 -8.25 -2.25 11.00
N LYS A 186 -7.21 -2.77 11.67
CA LYS A 186 -6.51 -2.10 12.77
C LYS A 186 -5.49 -1.09 12.26
N LYS A 187 -5.20 -0.10 13.10
CA LYS A 187 -4.01 0.74 13.02
C LYS A 187 -2.92 0.10 13.87
N VAL A 188 -1.77 -0.18 13.26
CA VAL A 188 -0.63 -0.82 13.94
C VAL A 188 0.51 0.17 14.15
N LEU A 189 0.97 0.35 15.38
CA LEU A 189 2.17 1.10 15.71
C LEU A 189 3.33 0.11 15.91
N ILE A 190 4.46 0.33 15.24
CA ILE A 190 5.69 -0.42 15.39
C ILE A 190 6.73 0.51 16.01
N ILE A 191 7.22 0.13 17.18
CA ILE A 191 8.24 0.83 17.96
C ILE A 191 9.55 0.05 17.78
N GLY A 192 10.56 0.72 17.22
CA GLY A 192 11.78 0.08 16.76
C GLY A 192 11.68 -0.34 15.29
N ALA A 193 12.32 0.43 14.41
CA ALA A 193 12.52 0.13 13.01
C ALA A 193 13.92 -0.48 12.79
N GLY A 194 14.33 -1.41 13.66
CA GLY A 194 15.56 -2.19 13.51
C GLY A 194 15.42 -3.32 12.49
N SER A 195 16.30 -4.32 12.59
CA SER A 195 16.31 -5.49 11.70
C SER A 195 14.96 -6.22 11.68
N LEU A 196 14.45 -6.63 12.85
CA LEU A 196 13.18 -7.33 12.97
C LEU A 196 11.98 -6.42 12.62
N GLY A 197 11.89 -5.26 13.28
CA GLY A 197 10.75 -4.34 13.11
C GLY A 197 10.56 -3.86 11.67
N SER A 198 11.65 -3.60 10.93
CA SER A 198 11.56 -3.19 9.52
C SER A 198 10.98 -4.28 8.61
N MET A 199 11.38 -5.54 8.83
CA MET A 199 10.86 -6.68 8.07
C MET A 199 9.42 -7.03 8.45
N ILE A 200 9.06 -6.94 9.73
CA ILE A 200 7.68 -7.11 10.19
C ILE A 200 6.77 -6.04 9.57
N ALA A 201 7.19 -4.77 9.57
CA ALA A 201 6.43 -3.69 8.95
C ALA A 201 6.14 -3.97 7.46
N GLU A 202 7.16 -4.43 6.73
CA GLU A 202 7.02 -4.81 5.33
C GLU A 202 6.09 -6.02 5.13
N ASN A 203 6.23 -7.07 5.94
CA ASN A 203 5.36 -8.25 5.88
C ASN A 203 3.90 -7.86 6.14
N LEU A 204 3.64 -7.12 7.22
CA LEU A 204 2.31 -6.60 7.56
C LEU A 204 1.72 -5.74 6.43
N MET A 205 2.54 -4.90 5.79
CA MET A 205 2.09 -4.08 4.66
C MET A 205 1.65 -4.97 3.49
N ARG A 206 2.47 -5.96 3.13
CA ARG A 206 2.21 -6.87 1.99
C ARG A 206 0.97 -7.74 2.18
N ILE A 207 0.65 -8.12 3.42
CA ILE A 207 -0.56 -8.91 3.73
C ILE A 207 -1.81 -8.02 3.96
N GLY A 208 -1.71 -6.71 3.77
CA GLY A 208 -2.85 -5.78 3.74
C GLY A 208 -3.11 -5.01 5.03
N VAL A 209 -2.19 -5.03 5.99
CA VAL A 209 -2.22 -4.15 7.18
C VAL A 209 -1.59 -2.82 6.79
N VAL A 210 -2.38 -1.99 6.09
CA VAL A 210 -1.88 -0.79 5.39
C VAL A 210 -1.77 0.45 6.27
N SER A 211 -2.42 0.47 7.44
CA SER A 211 -2.42 1.60 8.37
C SER A 211 -1.34 1.40 9.43
N GLN A 212 -0.13 1.89 9.16
CA GLN A 212 1.03 1.67 10.04
C GLN A 212 1.64 2.97 10.55
N GLY A 213 2.03 2.98 11.81
CA GLY A 213 2.90 3.98 12.43
C GLY A 213 4.26 3.36 12.69
N ILE A 214 5.34 4.01 12.30
CA ILE A 214 6.70 3.55 12.55
C ILE A 214 7.39 4.58 13.44
N LEU A 215 7.89 4.16 14.60
CA LEU A 215 8.61 5.02 15.54
C LEU A 215 10.03 4.52 15.74
N ASP A 216 11.01 5.38 15.45
CA ASP A 216 12.44 5.10 15.63
C ASP A 216 13.25 6.41 15.59
N ALA A 217 14.20 6.57 16.52
CA ALA A 217 15.04 7.77 16.63
C ALA A 217 16.30 7.71 15.74
N ASP A 218 16.76 6.52 15.38
CA ASP A 218 18.08 6.30 14.82
C ASP A 218 18.18 6.70 13.35
N LEU A 219 19.43 6.94 12.92
CA LEU A 219 19.79 6.97 11.52
C LEU A 219 20.15 5.57 11.03
N LEU A 220 19.88 5.28 9.76
CA LEU A 220 20.34 4.05 9.13
C LEU A 220 21.86 4.12 8.91
N GLN A 221 22.59 3.17 9.49
CA GLN A 221 24.03 3.01 9.30
C GLN A 221 24.35 1.90 8.29
N THR A 222 25.56 1.92 7.74
CA THR A 222 26.01 0.91 6.77
C THR A 222 25.99 -0.50 7.34
N GLY A 223 26.36 -0.67 8.61
CA GLY A 223 26.33 -1.96 9.31
C GLY A 223 24.92 -2.56 9.49
N ASN A 224 23.85 -1.78 9.26
CA ASN A 224 22.47 -2.28 9.32
C ASN A 224 22.01 -2.94 8.01
N LEU A 225 22.63 -2.59 6.88
CA LEU A 225 22.17 -2.95 5.55
C LEU A 225 22.10 -4.45 5.27
N SER A 226 22.92 -5.24 5.97
CA SER A 226 22.93 -6.69 5.79
C SER A 226 21.63 -7.37 6.24
N ARG A 227 20.82 -6.72 7.08
CA ARG A 227 19.68 -7.33 7.77
C ARG A 227 18.54 -6.34 8.05
N HIS A 228 18.43 -5.28 7.25
CA HIS A 228 17.40 -4.27 7.38
C HIS A 228 16.62 -4.17 6.05
N ALA A 229 15.32 -3.86 6.09
CA ALA A 229 14.50 -3.78 4.87
C ALA A 229 14.90 -2.64 3.92
N LEU A 230 15.50 -1.58 4.47
CA LEU A 230 16.00 -0.42 3.70
C LEU A 230 17.30 -0.71 2.93
N THR A 231 17.51 0.05 1.86
CA THR A 231 18.64 -0.12 0.94
C THR A 231 19.74 0.93 1.16
N MET A 232 20.88 0.76 0.47
CA MET A 232 22.02 1.69 0.44
C MET A 232 21.61 3.16 0.26
N THR A 233 20.54 3.44 -0.50
CA THR A 233 20.06 4.80 -0.78
C THR A 233 19.48 5.53 0.43
N SER A 234 19.26 4.81 1.54
CA SER A 234 18.69 5.36 2.78
C SER A 234 19.74 5.57 3.88
N VAL A 235 21.00 5.24 3.65
CA VAL A 235 22.08 5.42 4.65
C VAL A 235 22.18 6.90 5.03
N GLY A 236 22.24 7.18 6.33
CA GLY A 236 22.26 8.54 6.89
C GLY A 236 20.88 9.18 7.06
N HIS A 237 19.80 8.55 6.59
CA HIS A 237 18.44 9.00 6.87
C HIS A 237 17.89 8.36 8.15
N ASN A 238 16.94 9.03 8.83
CA ASN A 238 16.23 8.43 9.96
C ASN A 238 15.48 7.16 9.54
N LYS A 239 15.63 6.08 10.32
CA LYS A 239 15.09 4.75 10.00
C LYS A 239 13.58 4.78 9.82
N ALA A 240 12.84 5.40 10.76
CA ALA A 240 11.38 5.47 10.68
C ALA A 240 10.89 6.24 9.45
N ALA A 241 11.47 7.41 9.18
CA ALA A 241 11.11 8.23 8.02
C ALA A 241 11.39 7.51 6.69
N ALA A 242 12.58 6.92 6.54
CA ALA A 242 12.97 6.20 5.34
C ALA A 242 12.14 4.92 5.15
N LEU A 243 11.86 4.17 6.22
CA LEU A 243 11.02 2.97 6.16
C LEU A 243 9.60 3.32 5.74
N VAL A 244 9.02 4.40 6.25
CA VAL A 244 7.68 4.85 5.83
C VAL A 244 7.62 5.26 4.36
N GLU A 245 8.68 5.87 3.83
CA GLU A 245 8.78 6.13 2.40
C GLU A 245 8.83 4.82 1.59
N HIS A 246 9.61 3.84 2.05
CA HIS A 246 9.67 2.51 1.44
C HIS A 246 8.31 1.80 1.48
N LEU A 247 7.66 1.71 2.64
CA LEU A 247 6.36 1.06 2.81
C LEU A 247 5.26 1.69 1.93
N ASN A 248 5.22 3.02 1.84
CA ASN A 248 4.25 3.73 1.00
C ASN A 248 4.46 3.52 -0.51
N ARG A 249 5.61 2.94 -0.93
CA ARG A 249 5.90 2.52 -2.31
C ARG A 249 5.46 1.08 -2.61
N ILE A 250 5.23 0.25 -1.58
CA ILE A 250 4.93 -1.18 -1.76
C ILE A 250 3.54 -1.38 -2.37
N LEU A 251 2.52 -0.69 -1.84
CA LEU A 251 1.14 -0.85 -2.27
C LEU A 251 0.45 0.49 -2.62
N PRO A 252 -0.47 0.50 -3.60
CA PRO A 252 -1.23 1.69 -3.97
C PRO A 252 -2.10 2.28 -2.86
N ASP A 253 -2.52 1.46 -1.90
CA ASP A 253 -3.38 1.84 -0.77
C ASP A 253 -2.61 1.95 0.55
N ALA A 254 -1.28 1.88 0.52
CA ALA A 254 -0.43 2.02 1.70
C ALA A 254 -0.66 3.36 2.43
N SER A 255 -0.73 3.31 3.76
CA SER A 255 -0.94 4.46 4.64
C SER A 255 -0.03 4.39 5.86
N ALA A 256 1.28 4.48 5.62
CA ALA A 256 2.28 4.51 6.68
C ALA A 256 2.63 5.95 7.11
N ARG A 257 2.91 6.16 8.41
CA ARG A 257 3.34 7.43 9.01
C ARG A 257 4.55 7.24 9.92
N SER A 258 5.49 8.17 9.90
CA SER A 258 6.73 8.10 10.69
C SER A 258 6.68 8.98 11.93
N PHE A 259 7.32 8.51 13.00
CA PHE A 259 7.61 9.25 14.22
C PHE A 259 9.13 9.14 14.49
N SER A 260 9.88 10.16 14.07
CA SER A 260 11.34 10.19 14.16
C SER A 260 11.81 10.64 15.54
N CYS A 261 11.48 9.87 16.57
CA CYS A 261 11.81 10.15 17.97
C CYS A 261 11.92 8.85 18.77
N ALA A 262 12.52 8.92 19.96
CA ALA A 262 12.51 7.81 20.90
C ALA A 262 11.12 7.64 21.54
N PHE A 263 10.84 6.44 22.06
CA PHE A 263 9.66 6.21 22.88
C PHE A 263 10.04 6.33 24.36
N PRO A 264 9.22 7.01 25.20
CA PRO A 264 8.03 7.76 24.83
C PRO A 264 8.40 9.11 24.19
N PRO A 265 7.60 9.62 23.24
CA PRO A 265 7.87 10.93 22.65
C PRO A 265 7.60 12.05 23.67
N GLU A 266 8.41 13.11 23.64
CA GLU A 266 8.25 14.26 24.54
C GLU A 266 6.97 15.07 24.21
N SER A 267 6.71 15.29 22.92
CA SER A 267 5.60 16.11 22.43
C SER A 267 4.24 15.45 22.66
N GLU A 268 3.34 16.17 23.33
CA GLU A 268 1.97 15.71 23.58
C GLU A 268 1.17 15.49 22.28
N VAL A 269 1.49 16.23 21.21
CA VAL A 269 0.89 16.02 19.88
C VAL A 269 1.26 14.64 19.34
N THR A 270 2.51 14.24 19.51
CA THR A 270 2.98 12.91 19.10
C THR A 270 2.36 11.83 19.99
N LYS A 271 2.33 12.02 21.31
CA LYS A 271 1.64 11.08 22.23
C LYS A 271 0.19 10.86 21.84
N ASN A 272 -0.56 11.94 21.58
CA ASN A 272 -1.94 11.87 21.08
C ASN A 272 -2.07 11.13 19.76
N SER A 273 -1.06 11.20 18.89
CA SER A 273 -1.04 10.42 17.64
C SER A 273 -0.79 8.93 17.89
N LEU A 274 0.08 8.57 18.83
CA LEU A 274 0.36 7.17 19.20
C LEU A 274 -0.87 6.50 19.85
N ARG A 275 -1.64 7.24 20.66
CA ARG A 275 -2.87 6.73 21.30
C ARG A 275 -3.95 6.28 20.31
N GLN A 276 -3.89 6.72 19.06
CA GLN A 276 -4.87 6.36 18.01
C GLN A 276 -4.63 4.97 17.40
N TYR A 277 -3.54 4.29 17.75
CA TYR A 277 -3.24 2.95 17.26
C TYR A 277 -3.89 1.89 18.15
N ASP A 278 -4.31 0.78 17.56
CA ASP A 278 -5.03 -0.30 18.23
C ASP A 278 -4.08 -1.43 18.69
N VAL A 279 -3.05 -1.68 17.88
CA VAL A 279 -2.03 -2.70 18.12
C VAL A 279 -0.68 -2.00 18.26
N ILE A 280 0.03 -2.27 19.35
CA ILE A 280 1.33 -1.69 19.66
C ILE A 280 2.35 -2.83 19.63
N ILE A 281 3.29 -2.76 18.69
CA ILE A 281 4.32 -3.77 18.48
C ILE A 281 5.66 -3.16 18.86
N ASP A 282 6.28 -3.68 19.90
CA ASP A 282 7.65 -3.37 20.29
C ASP A 282 8.61 -4.38 19.65
N CYS A 283 9.62 -3.85 18.96
CA CYS A 283 10.72 -4.60 18.35
C CYS A 283 12.08 -4.00 18.73
N THR A 284 12.15 -3.28 19.86
CA THR A 284 13.38 -2.58 20.30
C THR A 284 14.36 -3.51 21.00
N GLY A 285 13.83 -4.51 21.73
CA GLY A 285 14.65 -5.35 22.62
C GLY A 285 15.20 -4.58 23.82
N ASP A 286 14.60 -3.44 24.18
CA ASP A 286 15.05 -2.57 25.28
C ASP A 286 14.04 -2.59 26.44
N ASP A 287 14.48 -3.05 27.61
CA ASP A 287 13.67 -3.07 28.83
C ASP A 287 13.18 -1.69 29.26
N GLY A 288 13.94 -0.63 28.95
CA GLY A 288 13.54 0.75 29.17
C GLY A 288 12.31 1.14 28.37
N VAL A 289 12.17 0.62 27.15
CA VAL A 289 10.98 0.79 26.32
C VAL A 289 9.81 0.02 26.91
N LEU A 290 10.00 -1.22 27.38
CA LEU A 290 8.94 -2.00 28.03
C LEU A 290 8.39 -1.29 29.28
N LYS A 291 9.27 -0.74 30.13
CA LYS A 291 8.89 0.07 31.30
C LYS A 291 8.12 1.32 30.88
N SER A 292 8.57 1.96 29.79
CA SER A 292 7.89 3.14 29.25
C SER A 292 6.50 2.80 28.69
N LEU A 293 6.33 1.64 28.05
CA LEU A 293 5.03 1.17 27.55
C LEU A 293 4.03 0.95 28.69
N ALA A 294 4.51 0.46 29.83
CA ALA A 294 3.71 0.26 31.03
C ALA A 294 3.31 1.59 31.68
N ALA A 295 4.20 2.59 31.67
CA ALA A 295 3.96 3.92 32.25
C ALA A 295 3.18 4.88 31.33
N PHE A 296 3.13 4.60 30.03
CA PHE A 296 2.47 5.47 29.05
C PHE A 296 0.94 5.40 29.19
N ASP A 297 0.29 6.56 29.25
CA ASP A 297 -1.17 6.67 29.27
C ASP A 297 -1.77 6.46 27.87
N TRP A 298 -2.24 5.24 27.61
CA TRP A 298 -2.83 4.81 26.32
C TRP A 298 -4.29 5.21 26.13
N GLN A 299 -4.97 5.67 27.19
CA GLN A 299 -6.37 6.12 27.21
C GLN A 299 -7.44 5.10 26.75
N SER A 300 -7.03 3.90 26.34
CA SER A 300 -7.89 2.83 25.85
C SER A 300 -7.11 1.53 25.86
N GLU A 301 -7.82 0.41 25.87
CA GLU A 301 -7.24 -0.92 25.72
C GLU A 301 -6.48 -1.04 24.40
N LYS A 302 -5.32 -1.69 24.44
CA LYS A 302 -4.45 -1.98 23.31
C LYS A 302 -4.12 -3.46 23.26
N ILE A 303 -3.85 -3.95 22.06
CA ILE A 303 -3.16 -5.23 21.90
C ILE A 303 -1.66 -4.92 21.86
N PHE A 304 -0.98 -5.16 22.97
CA PHE A 304 0.47 -5.05 23.05
C PHE A 304 1.12 -6.33 22.59
N ILE A 305 2.20 -6.18 21.83
CA ILE A 305 3.03 -7.26 21.33
C ILE A 305 4.48 -6.83 21.53
N SER A 306 5.32 -7.65 22.16
CA SER A 306 6.76 -7.43 22.22
C SER A 306 7.47 -8.62 21.61
N LEU A 307 8.34 -8.33 20.64
CA LEU A 307 9.10 -9.31 19.88
C LEU A 307 10.59 -8.98 19.99
N ALA A 308 11.38 -9.90 20.54
CA ALA A 308 12.82 -9.73 20.70
C ALA A 308 13.55 -10.98 20.25
N MET A 309 14.58 -10.81 19.41
CA MET A 309 15.45 -11.93 19.02
C MET A 309 16.48 -12.17 20.12
N THR A 310 16.81 -13.43 20.35
CA THR A 310 17.91 -13.79 21.25
C THR A 310 19.26 -13.47 20.59
N TRP A 311 20.34 -13.63 21.35
CA TRP A 311 21.69 -13.58 20.81
C TRP A 311 21.83 -14.47 19.57
N ARG A 312 22.60 -13.98 18.59
CA ARG A 312 22.81 -14.61 17.26
C ARG A 312 21.55 -14.85 16.43
N ALA A 313 20.39 -14.31 16.86
CA ALA A 313 19.09 -14.63 16.29
C ALA A 313 18.81 -16.14 16.28
N GLU A 314 19.22 -16.88 17.32
CA GLU A 314 18.93 -18.32 17.47
C GLU A 314 17.51 -18.59 17.99
N GLY A 315 16.80 -17.54 18.43
CA GLY A 315 15.44 -17.62 18.93
C GLY A 315 14.69 -16.29 18.88
N LEU A 316 13.39 -16.36 19.13
CA LEU A 316 12.47 -15.23 19.20
C LEU A 316 11.59 -15.35 20.45
N PHE A 317 11.69 -14.36 21.33
CA PHE A 317 10.70 -14.13 22.37
C PHE A 317 9.49 -13.43 21.76
N ALA A 318 8.29 -13.96 22.01
CA ALA A 318 7.05 -13.38 21.55
C ALA A 318 6.02 -13.30 22.68
N PHE A 319 5.77 -12.07 23.14
CA PHE A 319 4.78 -11.77 24.17
C PHE A 319 3.63 -10.97 23.58
N ALA A 320 2.40 -11.26 24.02
CA ALA A 320 1.22 -10.45 23.73
C ALA A 320 0.32 -10.31 24.96
N ALA A 321 -0.33 -9.16 25.08
CA ALA A 321 -1.35 -8.89 26.10
C ALA A 321 -2.38 -7.88 25.56
N SER A 322 -3.65 -8.05 25.93
CA SER A 322 -4.74 -7.14 25.56
C SER A 322 -5.25 -6.43 26.81
N GLU A 323 -4.70 -5.23 27.06
CA GLU A 323 -4.81 -4.53 28.34
C GLU A 323 -4.75 -3.01 28.13
N THR A 324 -5.05 -2.23 29.17
CA THR A 324 -4.95 -0.75 29.14
C THR A 324 -3.51 -0.25 29.24
N THR A 325 -2.62 -1.06 29.78
CA THR A 325 -1.18 -0.79 29.92
C THR A 325 -0.39 -2.05 29.67
N PHE A 326 0.89 -1.92 29.30
CA PHE A 326 1.74 -3.09 29.07
C PHE A 326 2.07 -3.80 30.39
N PRO A 327 1.84 -5.12 30.54
CA PRO A 327 2.11 -5.86 31.76
C PRO A 327 3.60 -6.21 31.88
N VAL A 328 4.45 -5.19 32.09
CA VAL A 328 5.93 -5.32 32.07
C VAL A 328 6.47 -6.38 33.02
N THR A 329 5.93 -6.51 34.24
CA THR A 329 6.41 -7.49 35.23
C THR A 329 6.21 -8.93 34.76
N ASP A 330 5.09 -9.20 34.08
CA ASP A 330 4.80 -10.53 33.54
C ASP A 330 5.63 -10.80 32.28
N ALA A 331 5.77 -9.82 31.39
CA ALA A 331 6.61 -9.94 30.20
C ALA A 331 8.08 -10.21 30.57
N SER A 332 8.67 -9.37 31.43
CA SER A 332 10.07 -9.52 31.86
C SER A 332 10.32 -10.84 32.57
N SER A 333 9.43 -11.25 33.49
CA SER A 333 9.63 -12.53 34.21
C SER A 333 9.61 -13.75 33.28
N ARG A 334 8.83 -13.70 32.19
CA ARG A 334 8.81 -14.75 31.16
C ARG A 334 10.05 -14.75 30.28
N PHE A 335 10.54 -13.57 29.90
CA PHE A 335 11.79 -13.45 29.15
C PHE A 335 12.96 -13.99 29.96
N ASP A 336 13.06 -13.62 31.24
CA ASP A 336 14.11 -14.09 32.16
C ASP A 336 14.04 -15.60 32.42
N ALA A 337 12.84 -16.19 32.46
CA ALA A 337 12.64 -17.62 32.71
C ALA A 337 12.92 -18.51 31.48
N SER A 338 13.15 -17.92 30.31
CA SER A 338 13.30 -18.67 29.06
C SER A 338 14.74 -19.13 28.84
N ALA A 339 14.91 -20.32 28.26
CA ALA A 339 16.21 -20.94 28.03
C ALA A 339 16.94 -20.34 26.81
N SER A 340 17.17 -19.02 26.81
CA SER A 340 17.91 -18.34 25.74
C SER A 340 19.41 -18.58 25.83
N PRO A 341 20.13 -18.57 24.69
CA PRO A 341 21.59 -18.67 24.68
C PRO A 341 22.25 -17.60 25.55
N GLU A 342 23.33 -17.96 26.25
CA GLU A 342 24.16 -17.00 26.97
C GLU A 342 24.78 -16.00 25.99
N ILE A 343 24.89 -14.74 26.43
CA ILE A 343 25.58 -13.71 25.67
C ILE A 343 27.08 -13.90 25.89
N ASP A 344 27.74 -14.51 24.91
CA ASP A 344 29.20 -14.59 24.88
C ASP A 344 29.78 -13.24 24.42
N MET A 345 30.32 -12.49 25.38
CA MET A 345 30.93 -11.18 25.15
C MET A 345 32.34 -11.29 24.52
N ASP A 346 32.98 -12.46 24.55
CA ASP A 346 34.31 -12.66 23.95
C ASP A 346 34.22 -12.79 22.41
N GLU A 347 33.08 -13.27 21.90
CA GLU A 347 32.77 -13.28 20.45
C GLU A 347 32.16 -11.96 19.95
N ALA A 348 31.76 -11.08 20.86
CA ALA A 348 31.07 -9.83 20.53
C ALA A 348 32.03 -8.82 19.88
N ARG A 349 31.90 -8.64 18.56
CA ARG A 349 32.71 -7.66 17.82
C ARG A 349 32.21 -6.24 18.07
N ILE A 350 33.11 -5.26 18.10
CA ILE A 350 32.76 -3.84 18.06
C ILE A 350 33.10 -3.31 16.67
N GLU A 351 32.12 -2.87 15.89
CA GLU A 351 32.37 -2.23 14.58
C GLU A 351 32.27 -0.70 14.67
N GLY A 352 33.42 -0.04 14.52
CA GLY A 352 33.54 1.37 14.10
C GLY A 352 33.15 2.45 15.13
N ILE A 353 33.75 3.63 14.96
CA ILE A 353 33.52 4.83 15.78
C ILE A 353 32.10 5.36 15.51
N GLY A 354 31.10 4.79 16.17
CA GLY A 354 29.70 5.18 15.97
C GLY A 354 28.65 4.27 16.61
N CYS A 355 29.01 3.04 16.99
CA CYS A 355 28.16 2.14 17.77
C CYS A 355 28.92 1.66 19.00
N TRP A 356 28.69 2.30 20.15
CA TRP A 356 29.22 1.88 21.46
C TRP A 356 28.52 0.61 22.02
N HIS A 357 27.91 -0.21 21.16
CA HIS A 357 27.24 -1.47 21.51
C HIS A 357 27.85 -2.62 20.70
N PRO A 358 27.97 -3.83 21.29
CA PRO A 358 28.45 -5.01 20.57
C PRO A 358 27.60 -5.26 19.30
N VAL A 359 28.27 -5.67 18.22
CA VAL A 359 27.63 -6.03 16.95
C VAL A 359 26.72 -7.22 17.21
N PHE A 360 25.40 -6.98 17.16
CA PHE A 360 24.40 -8.04 17.20
C PHE A 360 24.60 -9.00 16.00
N PRO A 361 25.10 -10.23 16.23
CA PRO A 361 25.60 -11.09 15.16
C PRO A 361 24.47 -11.92 14.57
N ALA A 362 23.57 -11.30 13.83
CA ALA A 362 22.45 -12.00 13.18
C ALA A 362 22.57 -12.01 11.66
N ARG A 363 22.32 -13.16 11.05
CA ARG A 363 22.27 -13.29 9.59
C ARG A 363 20.94 -12.79 9.05
N ALA A 364 20.94 -12.38 7.78
CA ALA A 364 19.77 -11.82 7.12
C ALA A 364 18.60 -12.81 7.03
N ASP A 365 18.89 -14.08 6.78
CA ASP A 365 17.93 -15.17 6.65
C ASP A 365 17.26 -15.52 7.98
N ASP A 366 18.02 -15.53 9.08
CA ASP A 366 17.45 -15.77 10.42
C ASP A 366 16.53 -14.61 10.84
N VAL A 367 16.91 -13.36 10.57
CA VAL A 367 16.03 -12.20 10.81
C VAL A 367 14.76 -12.30 9.97
N GLN A 368 14.85 -12.73 8.70
CA GLN A 368 13.67 -12.91 7.84
C GLN A 368 12.76 -14.04 8.35
N LEU A 369 13.34 -15.15 8.82
CA LEU A 369 12.62 -16.23 9.45
C LEU A 369 11.84 -15.72 10.68
N TRP A 370 12.50 -15.00 11.58
CA TRP A 370 11.85 -14.45 12.76
C TRP A 370 10.82 -13.37 12.44
N ALA A 371 11.05 -12.56 11.41
CA ALA A 371 10.05 -11.62 10.94
C ALA A 371 8.80 -12.36 10.42
N ALA A 372 8.96 -13.50 9.74
CA ALA A 372 7.84 -14.30 9.27
C ALA A 372 7.08 -14.99 10.43
N VAL A 373 7.81 -15.57 11.40
CA VAL A 373 7.23 -16.18 12.61
C VAL A 373 6.52 -15.12 13.45
N GLY A 374 7.17 -13.99 13.72
CA GLY A 374 6.60 -12.85 14.44
C GLY A 374 5.36 -12.28 13.75
N THR A 375 5.36 -12.17 12.41
CA THR A 375 4.15 -11.74 11.67
C THR A 375 2.99 -12.71 11.87
N LYS A 376 3.23 -14.03 11.85
CA LYS A 376 2.19 -15.04 12.12
C LYS A 376 1.68 -14.96 13.55
N PHE A 377 2.59 -14.77 14.52
CA PHE A 377 2.25 -14.55 15.92
C PHE A 377 1.33 -13.33 16.06
N ILE A 378 1.71 -12.19 15.48
CA ILE A 378 0.92 -10.95 15.46
C ILE A 378 -0.49 -11.20 14.90
N CYS A 379 -0.61 -11.83 13.73
CA CYS A 379 -1.92 -12.12 13.15
C CYS A 379 -2.77 -12.97 14.10
N ARG A 380 -2.22 -14.03 14.68
CA ARG A 380 -2.95 -14.94 15.58
C ARG A 380 -3.42 -14.25 16.85
N VAL A 381 -2.57 -13.46 17.51
CA VAL A 381 -2.94 -12.78 18.77
C VAL A 381 -3.90 -11.61 18.56
N VAL A 382 -3.90 -11.00 17.37
CA VAL A 382 -4.92 -9.99 17.02
C VAL A 382 -6.27 -10.63 16.74
N SER A 383 -6.30 -11.83 16.14
CA SER A 383 -7.52 -12.60 15.91
C SER A 383 -8.14 -13.18 17.19
N ALA A 384 -7.30 -13.57 18.15
CA ALA A 384 -7.69 -14.07 19.45
C ALA A 384 -6.93 -13.31 20.56
N PRO A 385 -7.37 -12.07 20.88
CA PRO A 385 -6.73 -11.25 21.89
C PRO A 385 -6.71 -11.94 23.25
N GLY A 386 -5.58 -11.83 23.93
CA GLY A 386 -5.34 -12.45 25.23
C GLY A 386 -3.91 -12.22 25.69
N ARG A 387 -3.57 -12.83 26.82
CA ARG A 387 -2.22 -12.81 27.38
C ARG A 387 -1.52 -14.11 27.01
N ILE A 388 -0.47 -14.01 26.20
CA ILE A 388 0.21 -15.17 25.59
C ILE A 388 1.71 -14.88 25.57
N TYR A 389 2.49 -15.91 25.86
CA TYR A 389 3.93 -15.91 25.66
C TYR A 389 4.36 -17.17 24.94
N GLU A 390 5.20 -17.03 23.94
CA GLU A 390 5.83 -18.15 23.23
C GLU A 390 7.30 -17.83 23.01
N TYR A 391 8.15 -18.81 23.30
CA TYR A 391 9.55 -18.80 22.89
C TYR A 391 9.70 -19.71 21.68
N PHE A 392 10.33 -19.18 20.63
CA PHE A 392 10.68 -19.95 19.45
C PHE A 392 12.19 -20.10 19.37
N LYS A 393 12.65 -21.30 19.05
CA LYS A 393 14.07 -21.64 18.93
C LYS A 393 14.34 -22.23 17.55
N GLN A 394 15.40 -21.77 16.89
CA GLN A 394 15.84 -22.32 15.63
C GLN A 394 16.84 -23.45 15.89
N MET A 395 16.59 -24.59 15.28
CA MET A 395 17.45 -25.76 15.37
C MET A 395 18.55 -25.72 14.30
N PRO A 396 19.67 -26.45 14.46
CA PRO A 396 20.78 -26.43 13.51
C PRO A 396 20.42 -26.84 12.07
N ASP A 397 19.34 -27.59 11.89
CA ASP A 397 18.81 -27.99 10.57
C ASP A 397 17.87 -26.94 9.94
N GLY A 398 17.66 -25.81 10.61
CA GLY A 398 16.79 -24.71 10.19
C GLY A 398 15.33 -24.85 10.58
N THR A 399 14.94 -25.92 11.28
CA THR A 399 13.57 -26.05 11.83
C THR A 399 13.35 -25.08 12.99
N VAL A 400 12.09 -24.70 13.24
CA VAL A 400 11.71 -23.82 14.36
C VAL A 400 10.86 -24.61 15.33
N GLU A 401 11.35 -24.78 16.55
CA GLU A 401 10.61 -25.36 17.65
C GLU A 401 9.95 -24.24 18.46
N ARG A 402 8.67 -24.42 18.76
CA ARG A 402 7.95 -23.58 19.72
C ARG A 402 8.00 -24.30 21.05
N GLU A 403 8.70 -23.75 22.02
CA GLU A 403 8.69 -24.28 23.38
C GLU A 403 7.38 -23.83 24.05
N PRO A 404 6.45 -24.76 24.35
CA PRO A 404 5.27 -24.41 25.12
C PRO A 404 5.73 -24.14 26.54
N HIS A 405 5.60 -22.90 27.01
CA HIS A 405 5.52 -22.70 28.44
C HIS A 405 4.09 -23.02 28.88
N GLU A 406 3.91 -24.18 29.51
CA GLU A 406 2.71 -24.44 30.30
C GLU A 406 2.67 -23.43 31.47
N TYR A 407 1.59 -22.66 31.56
CA TYR A 407 1.27 -21.83 32.72
C TYR A 407 -0.19 -22.05 33.11
#